data_AF-A0A2V5XXP5-F1
#
_entry.id   AF-A0A2V5XXP5-F1
#
_cell.length_a   1.000
_cell.length_b   1.000
_cell.length_c   1.000
_cell.angle_alpha   90.00
_cell.angle_beta   90.00
_cell.angle_gamma   90.00
#
_symmetry.space_group_name_H-M   'P 1'
#
loop_
_entity.id
_entity.type
_entity.pdbx_description
1 polymer ?
#
loop_
_entity_poly.entity_id
_entity_poly.type
_entity_poly.pdbx_seq_one_letter_code
_entity_poly.pdbx_strand_id
1 'polypeptide(L)'
;MQFALNRELRQLNERIRNAARDSSHYKLKPHLSLLYKKMPAVARRELADSIMAPFSEVIFDSLKAVRCISPTQNRADVEAWRVVAAASLSG
;
A
#
# COMPACT_ATOMS: atom_id res chain seq x y z
N MET A 1 -5.04 7.70 -3.05
CA MET A 1 -4.34 8.04 -4.32
C MET A 1 -3.97 6.74 -5.03
N GLN A 2 -4.30 6.59 -6.31
CA GLN A 2 -4.00 5.37 -7.07
C GLN A 2 -2.82 5.64 -8.02
N PHE A 3 -1.89 4.68 -8.10
CA PHE A 3 -0.77 4.75 -9.03
C PHE A 3 -1.06 3.91 -10.28
N ALA A 4 -0.48 4.31 -11.41
CA ALA A 4 -0.48 3.48 -12.60
C ALA A 4 0.36 2.22 -12.36
N LEU A 5 -0.10 1.07 -12.86
CA LEU A 5 0.66 -0.17 -12.80
C LEU A 5 1.67 -0.20 -13.96
N ASN A 6 2.96 -0.11 -13.63
CA ASN A 6 4.05 -0.28 -14.59
C ASN A 6 4.61 -1.71 -14.58
N ARG A 7 5.59 -1.98 -15.45
CA ARG A 7 6.20 -3.30 -15.60
C ARG A 7 6.99 -3.70 -14.35
N GLU A 8 7.70 -2.75 -13.76
CA GLU A 8 8.61 -2.93 -12.63
C GLU A 8 7.83 -3.34 -11.37
N LEU A 9 6.73 -2.65 -11.06
CA LEU A 9 5.83 -3.01 -9.96
C LEU A 9 5.16 -4.37 -10.16
N ARG A 10 4.82 -4.72 -11.41
CA ARG A 10 4.25 -6.04 -11.72
C ARG A 10 5.26 -7.15 -11.44
N GLN A 11 6.48 -7.02 -11.95
CA GLN A 11 7.56 -7.98 -11.74
C GLN A 11 7.94 -8.11 -10.25
N LEU A 12 8.00 -6.99 -9.52
CA LEU A 12 8.26 -7.00 -8.09
C LEU A 12 7.18 -7.79 -7.32
N ASN A 13 5.90 -7.52 -7.61
CA ASN A 13 4.79 -8.24 -6.99
C ASN A 13 4.82 -9.74 -7.33
N GLU A 14 5.09 -10.12 -8.59
CA GLU A 14 5.22 -11.53 -8.98
C GLU A 14 6.35 -12.23 -8.20
N ARG A 15 7.52 -11.59 -8.08
CA ARG A 15 8.66 -12.14 -7.31
C ARG A 15 8.29 -12.36 -5.84
N ILE A 16 7.69 -11.34 -5.20
CA ILE A 16 7.28 -11.44 -3.79
C ILE A 16 6.29 -12.57 -3.59
N ARG A 17 5.29 -12.69 -4.48
CA ARG A 17 4.24 -13.71 -4.37
C ARG A 17 4.75 -15.12 -4.61
N ASN A 18 5.63 -15.29 -5.61
CA ASN A 18 6.29 -16.57 -5.86
C ASN A 18 7.14 -17.01 -4.66
N ALA A 19 7.92 -16.08 -4.09
CA ALA A 19 8.74 -16.35 -2.90
C ALA A 19 7.89 -16.70 -1.66
N ALA A 20 6.76 -16.01 -1.48
CA ALA A 20 5.81 -16.27 -0.39
C ALA A 20 4.92 -17.50 -0.62
N ARG A 21 4.99 -18.13 -1.80
CA ARG A 21 4.08 -19.20 -2.24
C ARG A 21 2.60 -18.81 -2.08
N ASP A 22 2.30 -17.55 -2.36
CA ASP A 22 0.96 -16.99 -2.17
C ASP A 22 -0.01 -17.48 -3.25
N SER A 23 -0.96 -18.32 -2.85
CA SER A 23 -2.00 -18.90 -3.70
C SER A 23 -3.26 -18.03 -3.87
N SER A 24 -3.30 -16.82 -3.31
CA SER A 24 -4.46 -15.96 -3.41
C SER A 24 -4.75 -15.54 -4.86
N HIS A 25 -6.00 -15.18 -5.18
CA HIS A 25 -6.31 -14.55 -6.48
C HIS A 25 -6.14 -13.03 -6.44
N TYR A 26 -5.23 -12.52 -5.59
CA TYR A 26 -5.02 -11.08 -5.43
C TYR A 26 -4.61 -10.44 -6.76
N LYS A 27 -5.25 -9.31 -7.10
CA LYS A 27 -4.87 -8.46 -8.23
C LYS A 27 -4.25 -7.19 -7.67
N LEU A 28 -2.98 -6.95 -8.02
CA LEU A 28 -2.28 -5.76 -7.58
C LEU A 28 -3.01 -4.50 -8.04
N LYS A 29 -3.41 -3.67 -7.08
CA LYS A 29 -3.95 -2.32 -7.30
C LYS A 29 -3.04 -1.33 -6.58
N PRO A 30 -2.01 -0.79 -7.24
CA PRO A 30 -1.06 0.11 -6.59
C PRO A 30 -1.77 1.38 -6.08
N HIS A 31 -1.71 1.64 -4.79
CA HIS A 31 -2.31 2.84 -4.20
C HIS A 31 -1.62 3.22 -2.89
N LEU A 32 -1.68 4.51 -2.55
CA LEU A 32 -1.38 5.02 -1.23
C LEU A 32 -2.70 5.24 -0.49
N SER A 33 -2.90 4.48 0.59
CA SER A 33 -3.99 4.71 1.53
C SER A 33 -3.74 6.01 2.30
N LEU A 34 -4.72 6.93 2.25
CA LEU A 34 -4.62 8.24 2.92
C LEU A 34 -5.39 8.27 4.25
N LEU A 35 -6.48 7.51 4.34
CA LEU A 35 -7.35 7.47 5.51
C LEU A 35 -8.06 6.12 5.63
N TYR A 36 -8.03 5.53 6.83
CA TYR A 36 -8.85 4.37 7.18
C TYR A 36 -9.99 4.80 8.11
N LYS A 37 -11.16 5.10 7.54
CA LYS A 37 -12.32 5.55 8.31
C LYS A 37 -13.63 5.16 7.61
N LYS A 38 -14.61 4.66 8.37
CA LYS A 38 -15.99 4.53 7.89
C LYS A 38 -16.60 5.94 7.79
N MET A 39 -17.12 6.28 6.61
CA MET A 39 -17.69 7.59 6.33
C MET A 39 -18.92 7.45 5.43
N PRO A 40 -19.94 8.32 5.58
CA PRO A 40 -21.02 8.45 4.62
C PRO A 40 -20.47 8.68 3.20
N ALA A 41 -21.16 8.15 2.19
CA ALA A 41 -20.68 8.19 0.80
C ALA A 41 -20.44 9.62 0.30
N VAL A 42 -21.34 10.55 0.65
CA VAL A 42 -21.25 11.98 0.28
C VAL A 42 -20.00 12.62 0.89
N ALA A 43 -19.84 12.53 2.22
CA ALA A 43 -18.67 13.09 2.91
C ALA A 43 -17.34 12.46 2.43
N ARG A 44 -17.34 11.17 2.09
CA ARG A 44 -16.16 10.51 1.50
C ARG A 44 -15.82 11.07 0.13
N ARG A 45 -16.84 11.40 -0.69
CA ARG A 45 -16.66 11.98 -2.02
C ARG A 45 -16.11 13.40 -1.92
N GLU A 46 -16.72 14.24 -1.09
CA GLU A 46 -16.27 15.61 -0.85
C GLU A 46 -14.82 15.65 -0.36
N LEU A 47 -14.48 14.78 0.61
CA LEU A 47 -13.10 14.67 1.09
C LEU A 47 -12.16 14.21 -0.02
N ALA A 48 -12.54 13.21 -0.82
CA ALA A 48 -11.72 12.74 -1.93
C ALA A 48 -11.46 13.83 -2.98
N ASP A 49 -12.47 14.63 -3.30
CA ASP A 49 -12.38 15.71 -4.28
C ASP A 49 -11.56 16.91 -3.74
N SER A 50 -11.48 17.08 -2.41
CA SER A 50 -10.65 18.11 -1.78
C SER A 50 -9.15 17.80 -1.71
N ILE A 51 -8.76 16.54 -1.91
CA ILE A 51 -7.37 16.10 -1.80
C ILE A 51 -6.63 16.41 -3.10
N MET A 52 -5.74 17.40 -3.04
CA MET A 52 -4.77 17.68 -4.11
C MET A 52 -3.47 16.91 -3.83
N ALA A 53 -3.09 16.00 -4.74
CA ALA A 53 -1.79 15.34 -4.64
C ALA A 53 -0.69 16.35 -4.98
N PRO A 54 0.31 16.58 -4.10
CA PRO A 54 1.34 17.59 -4.33
C PRO A 54 2.39 17.18 -5.35
N PHE A 55 2.36 15.94 -5.86
CA PHE A 55 3.38 15.38 -6.75
C PHE A 55 2.73 14.67 -7.94
N SER A 56 3.27 14.88 -9.13
CA SER A 56 2.89 14.16 -10.35
C SER A 56 3.56 12.79 -10.47
N GLU A 57 4.67 12.59 -9.75
CA GLU A 57 5.47 11.37 -9.76
C GLU A 57 5.94 11.04 -8.33
N VAL A 58 6.03 9.74 -8.03
CA VAL A 58 6.52 9.23 -6.75
C VAL A 58 7.54 8.13 -7.05
N ILE A 59 8.74 8.29 -6.49
CA ILE A 59 9.81 7.30 -6.58
C ILE A 59 9.87 6.54 -5.25
N PHE A 60 9.85 5.22 -5.31
CA PHE A 60 10.05 4.35 -4.14
C PHE A 60 11.52 3.91 -4.11
N ASP A 61 12.25 4.32 -3.08
CA ASP A 61 13.68 4.04 -2.91
C ASP A 61 13.97 2.81 -2.05
N SER A 62 12.93 2.20 -1.47
CA SER A 62 13.08 1.13 -0.49
C SER A 62 11.82 0.28 -0.35
N LEU A 63 12.04 -0.94 0.15
CA LEU A 63 11.02 -1.90 0.55
C LEU A 63 11.18 -2.22 2.03
N LYS A 64 10.04 -2.44 2.71
CA LYS A 64 10.01 -2.87 4.12
C LYS A 64 9.12 -4.09 4.26
N ALA A 65 9.63 -5.12 4.95
CA ALA A 65 8.82 -6.21 5.44
C ALA A 65 8.25 -5.83 6.81
N VAL A 66 6.94 -5.91 6.97
CA VAL A 66 6.23 -5.49 8.18
C VAL A 66 5.50 -6.68 8.78
N ARG A 67 5.75 -6.95 10.06
CA ARG A 67 4.91 -7.84 10.86
C ARG A 67 3.71 -7.04 11.35
N CYS A 68 2.52 -7.51 11.00
CA CYS A 68 1.25 -6.90 11.38
C CYS A 68 0.21 -7.96 11.76
N ILE A 69 -0.78 -7.54 12.56
CA ILE A 69 -1.97 -8.34 12.81
C ILE A 69 -2.89 -8.21 11.59
N SER A 70 -3.35 -9.34 11.06
CA SER A 70 -4.26 -9.41 9.93
C SER A 70 -5.51 -10.24 10.31
N PRO A 71 -6.73 -9.68 10.20
CA PRO A 71 -7.02 -8.32 9.74
C PRO A 71 -6.68 -7.27 10.80
N THR A 72 -6.21 -6.10 10.35
CA THR A 72 -6.07 -4.91 11.21
C THR A 72 -7.47 -4.34 11.49
N GLN A 73 -7.85 -4.19 12.76
CA GLN A 73 -9.21 -3.80 13.18
C GLN A 73 -9.25 -2.43 13.85
N ASN A 74 -8.22 -2.08 14.61
CA ASN A 74 -8.21 -0.87 15.42
C ASN A 74 -6.84 -0.16 15.37
N ARG A 75 -6.78 1.00 16.04
CA ARG A 75 -5.57 1.83 16.10
C ARG A 75 -4.39 1.11 16.76
N ALA A 76 -4.64 0.36 17.84
CA ALA A 76 -3.58 -0.36 18.54
C ALA A 76 -2.93 -1.43 17.65
N ASP A 77 -3.71 -2.09 16.78
CA ASP A 77 -3.16 -3.04 15.79
C ASP A 77 -2.16 -2.36 14.86
N VAL A 78 -2.48 -1.14 14.39
CA VAL A 78 -1.58 -0.35 13.51
C VAL A 78 -0.33 0.08 14.28
N GLU A 79 -0.49 0.58 15.51
CA GLU A 79 0.62 1.01 16.36
C GLU A 79 1.53 -0.16 16.78
N ALA A 80 1.02 -1.40 16.76
CA ALA A 80 1.79 -2.61 17.00
C ALA A 80 2.58 -3.11 15.77
N TRP A 81 2.41 -2.51 14.59
CA TRP A 81 3.18 -2.92 13.41
C TRP A 81 4.67 -2.72 13.63
N ARG A 82 5.47 -3.69 13.19
CA ARG A 82 6.93 -3.64 13.32
C ARG A 82 7.59 -3.96 12.00
N VAL A 83 8.50 -3.09 11.58
CA VAL A 83 9.41 -3.38 10.46
C VAL A 83 10.36 -4.48 10.92
N VAL A 84 10.40 -5.59 10.19
CA VAL A 84 11.28 -6.73 10.49
C VAL A 84 12.48 -6.82 9.54
N ALA A 85 12.39 -6.18 8.38
CA ALA A 85 13.49 -6.04 7.44
C ALA A 85 13.25 -4.82 6.54
N ALA A 86 14.32 -4.25 6.01
CA ALA A 86 14.29 -3.20 5.00
C ALA A 86 15.34 -3.49 3.93
N ALA A 87 15.05 -3.13 2.68
CA ALA A 87 15.96 -3.24 1.55
C ALA A 87 15.87 -1.96 0.71
N SER A 88 17.02 -1.42 0.31
CA SER A 88 17.06 -0.31 -0.64
C SER A 88 16.81 -0.82 -2.05
N LEU A 89 16.01 -0.07 -2.81
CA LEU A 89 15.85 -0.21 -4.24
C LEU A 89 16.85 0.74 -4.89
N SER A 90 18.10 0.29 -5.00
CA SER A 90 19.09 1.01 -5.81
C SER A 90 18.60 1.05 -7.26
N GLY A 91 18.57 2.26 -7.83
CA GLY A 91 18.25 2.49 -9.25
C GLY A 91 19.27 1.86 -10.20
#